data_AF-A0A3P1WXU5-F1
#
_entry.id   AF-A0A3P1WXU5-F1
#
_cell.length_a   1.000
_cell.length_b   1.000
_cell.length_c   1.000
_cell.angle_alpha   90.00
_cell.angle_beta   90.00
_cell.angle_gamma   90.00
#
_symmetry.space_group_name_H-M   'P 1'
#
loop_
_entity.id
_entity.type
_entity.pdbx_description
1 polymer ?
#
loop_
_entity_poly.entity_id
_entity_poly.type
_entity_poly.pdbx_seq_one_letter_code
_entity_poly.pdbx_strand_id
1 'polypeptide(L)'
;MSIADSFLAHVRFLKQDEGGRRRSPRNPAVSQLSVPPIQTSCYLVALDPQELPLDDPDAIPLGKTVLVRVVAWDAVHYQAEFEHLGPEIEFFEGARRVARGRMIDGRKLEPTPETVEAFLQASLKEGFGQE
;
A
#
# COMPACT_ATOMS: atom_id res chain seq x y z
N MET A 1 9.09 7.87 18.60
CA MET A 1 8.09 7.69 17.52
C MET A 1 8.73 6.82 16.46
N SER A 2 8.17 5.64 16.20
CA SER A 2 8.67 4.73 15.15
C SER A 2 8.44 5.39 13.79
N ILE A 3 9.51 5.56 13.03
CA ILE A 3 9.50 6.20 11.71
C ILE A 3 8.84 5.20 10.75
N ALA A 4 7.86 5.64 9.97
CA ALA A 4 7.28 4.77 8.94
C ALA A 4 8.37 4.36 7.96
N ASP A 5 8.57 3.06 7.74
CA ASP A 5 9.44 2.62 6.64
C ASP A 5 8.64 2.62 5.35
N SER A 6 9.32 2.90 4.25
CA SER A 6 8.73 2.78 2.93
C SER A 6 9.50 1.81 2.05
N PHE A 7 8.84 1.26 1.05
CA PHE A 7 9.48 0.44 0.01
C PHE A 7 8.66 0.51 -1.28
N LEU A 8 9.26 0.11 -2.39
CA LEU A 8 8.56 0.03 -3.67
C LEU A 8 8.02 -1.38 -3.91
N ALA A 9 6.83 -1.44 -4.50
CA ALA A 9 6.21 -2.69 -4.91
C ALA A 9 5.41 -2.51 -6.20
N HIS A 10 5.36 -3.57 -7.00
CA HIS A 10 4.35 -3.72 -8.04
C HIS A 10 3.09 -4.29 -7.39
N VAL A 11 1.98 -3.56 -7.40
CA VAL A 11 0.74 -3.94 -6.73
C VAL A 11 -0.41 -3.98 -7.72
N ARG A 12 -1.20 -5.06 -7.67
CA ARG A 12 -2.45 -5.21 -8.41
C ARG A 12 -3.62 -5.26 -7.44
N PHE A 13 -4.46 -4.22 -7.49
CA PHE A 13 -5.73 -4.24 -6.79
C PHE A 13 -6.69 -5.23 -7.45
N LEU A 14 -7.33 -6.07 -6.65
CA LEU A 14 -8.23 -7.12 -7.14
C LEU A 14 -9.57 -6.53 -7.55
N LYS A 15 -10.11 -7.03 -8.67
CA LYS A 15 -11.46 -6.69 -9.13
C LYS A 15 -12.52 -7.41 -8.30
N GLN A 16 -13.78 -6.98 -8.43
CA GLN A 16 -14.90 -7.57 -7.70
C GLN A 16 -15.09 -9.07 -8.02
N ASP A 17 -14.89 -9.48 -9.27
CA ASP A 17 -14.95 -10.90 -9.71
C ASP A 17 -13.84 -11.76 -9.09
N GLU A 18 -12.79 -11.12 -8.56
CA GLU A 18 -11.67 -11.74 -7.85
C GLU A 18 -11.84 -11.67 -6.32
N GLY A 19 -12.98 -11.18 -5.83
CA GLY A 19 -13.26 -10.97 -4.41
C GLY A 19 -12.68 -9.67 -3.82
N GLY A 20 -12.17 -8.77 -4.66
CA GLY A 20 -11.54 -7.50 -4.28
C GLY A 20 -12.52 -6.34 -4.09
N ARG A 21 -12.11 -5.15 -4.55
CA ARG A 21 -12.91 -3.93 -4.41
C ARG A 21 -13.99 -3.84 -5.51
N ARG A 22 -15.10 -3.17 -5.18
CA ARG A 22 -16.14 -2.78 -6.16
C ARG A 22 -15.77 -1.54 -6.96
N ARG A 23 -14.91 -0.69 -6.40
CA ARG A 23 -14.47 0.60 -6.97
C ARG A 23 -12.98 0.78 -6.75
N SER A 24 -12.33 1.48 -7.67
CA SER A 24 -10.93 1.88 -7.54
C SER A 24 -10.68 2.63 -6.21
N PRO A 25 -9.59 2.34 -5.48
CA PRO A 25 -9.13 3.20 -4.40
C PRO A 25 -8.79 4.61 -4.90
N ARG A 26 -8.83 5.59 -4.00
CA ARG A 26 -8.13 6.85 -4.20
C ARG A 26 -6.62 6.67 -4.06
N ASN A 27 -5.85 7.61 -4.59
CA ASN A 27 -4.43 7.75 -4.41
C ASN A 27 -4.16 8.95 -3.49
N PRO A 28 -3.57 8.77 -2.28
CA PRO A 28 -3.13 7.50 -1.70
C PRO A 28 -4.29 6.63 -1.20
N ALA A 29 -4.06 5.31 -1.16
CA ALA A 29 -5.00 4.35 -0.59
C ALA A 29 -4.55 3.87 0.79
N VAL A 30 -5.50 3.64 1.70
CA VAL A 30 -5.26 3.00 2.99
C VAL A 30 -5.50 1.51 2.88
N SER A 31 -4.62 0.71 3.48
CA SER A 31 -4.76 -0.75 3.55
C SER A 31 -4.02 -1.31 4.77
N GLN A 32 -4.20 -2.59 5.04
CA GLN A 32 -3.34 -3.36 5.93
C GLN A 32 -2.37 -4.21 5.10
N LEU A 33 -1.07 -4.03 5.30
CA LEU A 33 -0.02 -4.87 4.73
C LEU A 33 0.08 -6.14 5.57
N SER A 34 0.04 -7.30 4.92
CA SER A 34 0.29 -8.60 5.53
C SER A 34 1.57 -9.21 4.97
N VAL A 35 2.49 -9.49 5.89
CA VAL A 35 3.73 -10.23 5.68
C VAL A 35 3.82 -11.17 6.87
N PRO A 36 3.26 -12.39 6.79
CA PRO A 36 3.14 -13.28 7.93
C PRO A 36 4.46 -13.39 8.72
N PRO A 37 4.45 -13.37 10.05
CA PRO A 37 3.28 -13.28 10.95
C PRO A 37 2.77 -11.85 11.18
N ILE A 38 3.33 -10.85 10.51
CA ILE A 38 3.11 -9.43 10.79
C ILE A 38 1.99 -8.86 9.91
N GLN A 39 1.07 -8.14 10.53
CA GLN A 39 0.06 -7.34 9.83
C GLN A 39 0.06 -5.92 10.40
N THR A 40 0.20 -4.91 9.54
CA THR A 40 0.21 -3.49 9.95
C THR A 40 -0.60 -2.63 9.01
N SER A 41 -0.99 -1.45 9.47
CA SER A 41 -1.59 -0.41 8.63
C SER A 41 -0.54 0.22 7.72
N CYS A 42 -0.90 0.46 6.46
CA CYS A 42 -0.04 1.08 5.47
C CYS A 42 -0.81 2.02 4.53
N TYR A 43 -0.06 2.92 3.91
CA TYR A 43 -0.51 3.72 2.77
C TYR A 43 0.14 3.23 1.49
N LEU A 44 -0.61 3.31 0.41
CA LEU A 44 -0.20 2.95 -0.94
C LEU A 44 -0.29 4.20 -1.80
N VAL A 45 0.87 4.72 -2.21
CA VAL A 45 0.98 5.86 -3.12
C VAL A 45 1.34 5.33 -4.49
N ALA A 46 0.41 5.41 -5.45
CA ALA A 46 0.73 5.07 -6.84
C ALA A 46 1.64 6.17 -7.42
N LEU A 47 2.81 5.77 -7.92
CA LEU A 47 3.84 6.69 -8.41
C LEU A 47 3.67 7.06 -9.87
N ASP A 48 2.92 6.27 -10.63
CA ASP A 48 2.63 6.56 -12.03
C ASP A 48 1.22 6.06 -12.42
N PRO A 49 0.16 6.81 -12.05
CA PRO A 49 -1.18 6.52 -12.54
C PRO A 49 -1.41 7.02 -13.98
N GLN A 50 -0.46 7.75 -14.58
CA GLN A 50 -0.72 8.59 -15.76
C GLN A 50 -0.75 7.84 -17.11
N GLU A 51 -0.25 6.60 -17.18
CA GLU A 51 -0.29 5.81 -18.43
C GLU A 51 -1.63 5.10 -18.68
N LEU A 52 -2.63 5.23 -17.79
CA LEU A 52 -3.92 4.56 -17.95
C LEU A 52 -5.04 5.60 -18.08
N PRO A 53 -5.89 5.52 -19.13
CA PRO A 53 -7.10 6.33 -19.19
C PRO A 53 -8.03 5.89 -18.06
N LEU A 54 -7.98 6.64 -16.96
CA LEU A 54 -8.84 6.47 -15.80
C LEU A 54 -9.98 7.49 -15.89
N ASP A 55 -11.18 7.07 -15.53
CA ASP A 55 -12.33 7.97 -15.36
C ASP A 55 -12.11 8.96 -14.20
N ASP A 56 -11.19 8.64 -13.28
CA ASP A 56 -10.79 9.44 -12.13
C ASP A 56 -9.26 9.50 -12.05
N PRO A 57 -8.62 10.68 -12.27
CA PRO A 57 -7.17 10.83 -12.27
C PRO A 57 -6.54 10.58 -10.89
N ASP A 58 -7.33 10.66 -9.83
CA ASP A 58 -6.88 10.42 -8.46
C ASP A 58 -7.15 8.97 -8.01
N ALA A 59 -7.59 8.08 -8.92
CA ALA A 59 -7.89 6.70 -8.59
C ALA A 59 -6.76 5.73 -8.96
N ILE A 60 -6.62 4.65 -8.19
CA ILE A 60 -5.72 3.54 -8.51
C ILE A 60 -6.52 2.47 -9.28
N PRO A 61 -6.12 2.07 -10.49
CA PRO A 61 -6.90 1.13 -11.30
C PRO A 61 -7.04 -0.26 -10.66
N LEU A 62 -8.25 -0.81 -10.69
CA LEU A 62 -8.46 -2.22 -10.38
C LEU A 62 -7.99 -3.13 -11.51
N GLY A 63 -7.47 -4.29 -11.16
CA GLY A 63 -7.05 -5.35 -12.08
C GLY A 63 -5.76 -5.05 -12.84
N LYS A 64 -5.15 -3.88 -12.68
CA LYS A 64 -3.87 -3.49 -13.28
C LYS A 64 -2.77 -3.48 -12.22
N THR A 65 -1.59 -3.94 -12.61
CA THR A 65 -0.40 -3.83 -11.77
C THR A 65 0.15 -2.42 -11.92
N VAL A 66 0.34 -1.73 -10.81
CA VAL A 66 0.90 -0.37 -10.75
C VAL A 66 2.11 -0.35 -9.83
N LEU A 67 3.05 0.55 -10.12
CA LEU A 67 4.15 0.84 -9.21
C LEU A 67 3.63 1.69 -8.06
N VAL A 68 3.76 1.18 -6.83
CA VAL A 68 3.39 1.90 -5.63
C VAL A 68 4.57 2.02 -4.68
N ARG A 69 4.61 3.16 -3.98
CA ARG A 69 5.34 3.24 -2.72
C ARG A 69 4.41 2.80 -1.60
N VAL A 70 4.82 1.78 -0.87
CA VAL A 70 4.16 1.32 0.35
C VAL A 70 4.82 2.03 1.52
N VAL A 71 4.02 2.67 2.37
CA VAL A 71 4.47 3.30 3.62
C VAL A 71 3.80 2.57 4.76
N ALA A 72 4.55 1.74 5.49
CA ALA A 72 4.03 0.85 6.51
C ALA A 72 4.43 1.32 7.91
N TRP A 73 3.52 1.22 8.87
CA TRP A 73 3.86 1.51 10.26
C TRP A 73 4.57 0.36 10.93
N ASP A 74 5.49 0.73 11.82
CA ASP A 74 6.25 -0.19 12.66
C ASP A 74 6.99 -1.26 11.84
N ALA A 75 7.52 -0.80 10.70
CA ALA A 75 8.05 -1.66 9.66
C ALA A 75 9.47 -2.16 9.93
N VAL A 76 10.01 -1.88 11.12
CA VAL A 76 11.32 -2.33 11.60
C VAL A 76 11.51 -3.83 11.38
N HIS A 77 10.44 -4.61 11.50
CA HIS A 77 10.46 -6.07 11.48
C HIS A 77 10.33 -6.70 10.08
N TYR A 78 9.90 -5.98 9.05
CA TYR A 78 9.55 -6.65 7.78
C TYR A 78 10.73 -7.17 6.97
N GLN A 79 11.90 -6.53 7.07
CA GLN A 79 13.04 -6.87 6.21
C GLN A 79 13.55 -8.29 6.46
N ALA A 80 13.62 -8.72 7.72
CA ALA A 80 13.99 -10.08 8.07
C ALA A 80 12.97 -11.11 7.54
N GLU A 81 11.68 -10.78 7.61
CA GLU A 81 10.60 -11.66 7.12
C GLU A 81 10.60 -11.75 5.59
N PHE A 82 10.90 -10.66 4.87
CA PHE A 82 11.00 -10.69 3.41
C PHE A 82 12.15 -11.55 2.89
N GLU A 83 13.28 -11.57 3.59
CA GLU A 83 14.40 -12.47 3.25
C GLU A 83 13.98 -13.94 3.37
N HIS A 84 13.05 -14.27 4.27
CA HIS A 84 12.59 -15.63 4.52
C HIS A 84 11.39 -16.05 3.65
N LEU A 85 10.42 -15.17 3.45
CA LEU A 85 9.14 -15.47 2.79
C LEU A 85 9.13 -15.12 1.30
N GLY A 86 10.15 -14.40 0.84
CA GLY A 86 10.24 -13.88 -0.51
C GLY A 86 9.51 -12.54 -0.67
N PRO A 87 9.52 -11.98 -1.89
CA PRO A 87 9.08 -10.61 -2.15
C PRO A 87 7.55 -10.45 -2.25
N GLU A 88 6.78 -11.52 -2.10
CA GLU A 88 5.33 -11.50 -2.29
C GLU A 88 4.63 -10.94 -1.05
N ILE A 89 3.69 -10.02 -1.27
CA ILE A 89 2.97 -9.31 -0.20
C ILE A 89 1.49 -9.23 -0.50
N GLU A 90 0.69 -9.19 0.56
CA GLU A 90 -0.77 -9.10 0.46
C GLU A 90 -1.31 -7.88 1.20
N PHE A 91 -2.42 -7.34 0.69
CA PHE A 91 -3.04 -6.15 1.23
C PHE A 91 -4.51 -6.40 1.56
N PHE A 92 -4.94 -5.93 2.72
CA PHE A 92 -6.25 -6.21 3.30
C PHE A 92 -7.02 -4.95 3.72
N GLU A 93 -8.34 -5.04 3.69
CA GLU A 93 -9.28 -4.14 4.35
C GLU A 93 -10.14 -4.96 5.31
N GLY A 94 -9.81 -4.91 6.60
CA GLY A 94 -10.36 -5.83 7.58
C GLY A 94 -10.00 -7.28 7.21
N ALA A 95 -11.00 -8.16 7.10
CA ALA A 95 -10.78 -9.57 6.74
C ALA A 95 -10.64 -9.81 5.22
N ARG A 96 -10.81 -8.79 4.38
CA ARG A 96 -10.84 -8.95 2.92
C ARG A 96 -9.49 -8.63 2.31
N ARG A 97 -8.93 -9.56 1.52
CA ARG A 97 -7.79 -9.27 0.65
C ARG A 97 -8.22 -8.42 -0.54
N VAL A 98 -7.59 -7.27 -0.71
CA VAL A 98 -7.97 -6.26 -1.72
C VAL A 98 -6.89 -6.03 -2.77
N ALA A 99 -5.64 -6.37 -2.49
CA ALA A 99 -4.57 -6.34 -3.47
C ALA A 99 -3.51 -7.41 -3.18
N ARG A 100 -2.73 -7.73 -4.22
CA ARG A 100 -1.50 -8.51 -4.12
C ARG A 100 -0.37 -7.70 -4.71
N GLY A 101 0.83 -7.87 -4.19
CA GLY A 101 1.99 -7.20 -4.72
C GLY A 101 3.25 -8.00 -4.60
N ARG A 102 4.29 -7.45 -5.24
CA ARG A 102 5.65 -7.94 -5.17
C ARG A 102 6.58 -6.77 -4.93
N MET A 103 7.39 -6.84 -3.89
CA MET A 103 8.40 -5.84 -3.60
C MET A 103 9.47 -5.76 -4.71
N ILE A 104 9.99 -4.56 -4.88
CA ILE A 104 11.12 -4.28 -5.78
C ILE A 104 12.39 -4.22 -4.93
N ASP A 105 13.37 -5.03 -5.31
CA ASP A 105 14.73 -5.08 -4.75
C ASP A 105 14.87 -5.32 -3.24
N GLY A 106 13.78 -5.56 -2.50
CA GLY A 106 13.80 -5.90 -1.07
C GLY A 106 14.31 -4.78 -0.15
N ARG A 107 14.55 -3.57 -0.67
CA ARG A 107 15.20 -2.48 0.05
C ARG A 107 14.19 -1.52 0.68
N LYS A 108 14.42 -1.21 1.95
CA LYS A 108 13.77 -0.07 2.63
C LYS A 108 14.25 1.23 1.99
N LEU A 109 13.30 2.13 1.81
CA LEU A 109 13.51 3.51 1.42
C LEU A 109 13.18 4.40 2.62
N GLU A 110 14.03 5.40 2.86
CA GLU A 110 13.67 6.46 3.77
C GLU A 110 12.38 7.14 3.30
N PRO A 111 11.44 7.44 4.21
CA PRO A 111 10.26 8.20 3.87
C PRO A 111 10.69 9.60 3.39
N THR A 112 10.12 10.06 2.28
CA THR A 112 10.34 11.44 1.82
C THR A 112 9.33 12.38 2.51
N PRO A 113 9.65 13.68 2.66
CA PRO A 113 8.71 14.65 3.24
C PRO A 113 7.34 14.63 2.56
N GLU A 114 7.27 14.48 1.23
CA GLU A 114 6.00 14.44 0.51
C GLU A 114 5.17 13.20 0.87
N THR A 115 5.83 12.05 1.08
CA THR A 115 5.13 10.81 1.47
C THR A 115 4.63 10.87 2.91
N VAL A 116 5.32 11.59 3.79
CA VAL A 116 4.86 11.87 5.17
C VAL A 116 3.71 12.87 5.17
N GLU A 117 3.73 13.88 4.30
CA GLU A 117 2.65 14.86 4.19
C GLU A 117 1.38 14.27 3.57
N ALA A 118 1.51 13.51 2.48
CA ALA A 118 0.40 12.75 1.88
C ALA A 118 -0.23 11.80 2.90
N PHE A 119 0.62 11.20 3.75
CA PHE A 119 0.20 10.38 4.87
C PHE A 119 -0.66 11.17 5.89
N LEU A 120 -0.15 12.28 6.43
CA LEU A 120 -0.88 13.09 7.42
C LEU A 120 -2.24 13.56 6.88
N GLN A 121 -2.28 13.99 5.62
CA GLN A 121 -3.50 14.46 4.96
C GLN A 121 -4.53 13.34 4.79
N ALA A 122 -4.11 12.12 4.47
CA ALA A 122 -5.01 10.99 4.29
C ALA A 122 -5.56 10.47 5.64
N SER A 123 -4.71 10.40 6.69
CA SER A 123 -5.15 10.04 8.05
C SER A 123 -6.21 11.01 8.60
N LEU A 124 -6.04 12.32 8.36
CA LEU A 124 -6.98 13.35 8.79
C LEU A 124 -8.33 13.25 8.05
N LYS A 125 -8.35 12.81 6.79
CA LYS A 125 -9.56 12.66 5.98
C LYS A 125 -10.32 11.37 6.26
N GLU A 126 -9.62 10.29 6.58
CA GLU A 126 -10.21 8.95 6.85
C GLU A 126 -10.56 8.76 8.33
N GLY A 127 -10.26 9.72 9.21
CA GLY A 127 -10.66 9.68 10.62
C GLY A 127 -9.84 8.74 11.51
N PHE A 128 -8.62 8.37 11.11
CA PHE A 128 -7.72 7.62 11.98
C PHE A 128 -6.97 8.57 12.91
N GLY A 129 -7.62 8.87 14.03
CA GLY A 129 -7.06 9.70 15.09
C GLY A 129 -8.12 10.15 16.11
N GLN A 130 -8.57 9.21 16.94
CA GLN A 130 -8.94 9.38 18.35
C GLN A 130 -9.68 8.13 18.82
N GLU A 131 -8.94 7.18 19.41
CA GLU A 131 -9.24 6.58 20.73
C GLU A 131 -7.91 6.22 21.39
#